data_AF-A0A955MIG0-F1
#
_entry.id   AF-A0A955MIG0-F1
#
_cell.length_a   1.000
_cell.length_b   1.000
_cell.length_c   1.000
_cell.angle_alpha   90.00
_cell.angle_beta   90.00
_cell.angle_gamma   90.00
#
_symmetry.space_group_name_H-M   'P 1'
#
loop_
_entity.id
_entity.type
_entity.pdbx_description
1 polymer ?
#
loop_
_entity_poly.entity_id
_entity_poly.type
_entity_poly.pdbx_seq_one_letter_code
_entity_poly.pdbx_strand_id
1 'polypeptide(L)' 'AKTALQLGGKSLLLPGIVSWQGHFKKNDIVVIKDRNNHEIARGKSNYSLSELNNIQDKKGQLEAVHCDNLVLAER' A
#
# COMPACT_ATOMS: atom_id res chain seq x y z
N ALA A 1 -5.87 8.89 2.74
CA ALA A 1 -5.39 7.78 1.87
C ALA A 1 -6.30 7.56 0.66
N LYS A 2 -7.60 7.27 0.85
CA LYS A 2 -8.58 7.02 -0.24
C LYS A 2 -8.59 8.12 -1.33
N THR A 3 -8.65 9.40 -0.94
CA THR A 3 -8.65 10.54 -1.88
C THR A 3 -7.33 10.68 -2.65
N ALA A 4 -6.19 10.28 -2.08
CA ALA A 4 -4.88 10.41 -2.72
C ALA A 4 -4.64 9.33 -3.79
N LEU A 5 -5.19 8.13 -3.57
CA LEU A 5 -5.22 7.05 -4.56
C LEU A 5 -6.23 7.34 -5.68
N GLN A 6 -7.39 7.89 -5.34
CA GLN A 6 -8.43 8.26 -6.32
C GLN A 6 -8.05 9.45 -7.23
N LEU A 7 -7.12 10.31 -6.81
CA LEU A 7 -6.63 11.44 -7.61
C LEU A 7 -5.39 11.11 -8.48
N GLY A 8 -5.02 9.83 -8.61
CA GLY A 8 -4.25 9.34 -9.74
C GLY A 8 -2.79 9.79 -9.86
N GLY A 9 -2.07 9.98 -8.76
CA GLY A 9 -0.64 10.34 -8.86
C GLY A 9 0.22 10.23 -7.62
N LYS A 10 -0.29 9.68 -6.51
CA LYS A 10 0.47 9.61 -5.24
C LYS A 10 0.70 8.17 -4.81
N SER A 11 1.93 7.89 -4.41
CA SER A 11 2.32 6.61 -3.82
C SER A 11 1.57 6.34 -2.52
N LEU A 12 1.35 5.06 -2.23
CA LEU A 12 0.77 4.63 -0.97
C LEU A 12 1.85 4.70 0.11
N LEU A 13 1.74 5.68 1.01
CA LEU A 13 2.63 5.84 2.14
C LEU A 13 2.24 4.93 3.31
N LEU A 14 3.21 4.44 4.08
CA LEU A 14 3.01 3.69 5.32
C LEU A 14 2.03 4.34 6.32
N PRO A 15 2.09 5.66 6.61
CA PRO A 15 1.11 6.31 7.49
C PRO A 15 -0.33 6.24 6.98
N GLY A 16 -0.53 5.99 5.67
CA GLY A 16 -1.85 5.81 5.08
C GLY A 16 -2.42 4.40 5.23
N ILE A 17 -1.62 3.43 5.68
CA ILE A 17 -2.00 2.02 5.83
C ILE A 17 -2.42 1.77 7.29
N VAL A 18 -3.64 1.28 7.47
CA VAL A 18 -4.20 0.97 8.80
C VAL A 18 -3.73 -0.40 9.30
N SER A 19 -3.64 -1.38 8.40
CA SER A 19 -3.24 -2.75 8.71
C SER A 19 -2.74 -3.45 7.45
N TRP A 20 -1.90 -4.46 7.62
CA TRP A 20 -1.44 -5.39 6.60
C TRP A 20 -1.70 -6.81 7.08
N GLN A 21 -2.13 -7.70 6.18
CA GLN A 21 -2.47 -9.09 6.49
C GLN A 21 -1.95 -10.01 5.38
N GLY A 22 -1.74 -11.27 5.72
CA GLY A 22 -1.18 -12.28 4.81
C GLY A 22 0.34 -12.38 4.92
N HIS A 23 0.97 -12.92 3.88
CA HIS A 23 2.43 -13.06 3.80
C HIS A 23 2.87 -12.65 2.40
N PHE A 24 3.66 -11.59 2.32
CA PHE A 24 4.19 -11.06 1.06
C PHE A 24 5.62 -10.57 1.25
N LYS A 25 6.37 -10.58 0.15
CA LYS A 25 7.75 -10.11 0.10
C LYS A 25 7.86 -8.79 -0.65
N LYS A 26 9.01 -8.15 -0.55
CA LYS A 26 9.38 -7.05 -1.43
C LYS A 26 9.27 -7.50 -2.89
N ASN A 27 8.75 -6.61 -3.74
CA ASN A 27 8.39 -6.82 -5.14
C ASN A 27 7.18 -7.73 -5.40
N ASP A 28 6.48 -8.17 -4.36
CA ASP A 28 5.29 -8.99 -4.51
C ASP A 28 4.06 -8.13 -4.80
N ILE A 29 3.06 -8.71 -5.47
CA ILE A 29 1.82 -8.00 -5.79
C ILE A 29 0.86 -8.13 -4.61
N VAL A 30 0.51 -6.99 -4.02
CA VAL A 30 -0.41 -6.91 -2.90
C VAL A 30 -1.73 -6.27 -3.31
N VAL A 31 -2.80 -6.71 -2.68
CA VAL A 31 -4.14 -6.15 -2.84
C VAL A 31 -4.35 -5.07 -1.78
N ILE A 32 -4.76 -3.88 -2.24
CA ILE A 32 -5.09 -2.75 -1.38
C ILE A 32 -6.61 -2.69 -1.26
N LYS A 33 -7.09 -2.84 -0.02
CA LYS A 33 -8.50 -2.83 0.31
C LYS A 33 -8.87 -1.60 1.13
N ASP A 34 -10.08 -1.09 0.93
CA ASP A 34 -10.65 -0.06 1.81
C ASP A 34 -11.12 -0.67 3.14
N ARG A 35 -11.56 0.17 4.09
CA ARG A 35 -12.08 -0.28 5.40
C ARG A 35 -13.25 -1.26 5.30
N ASN A 36 -13.97 -1.27 4.18
CA ASN A 36 -15.08 -2.19 3.92
C ASN A 36 -14.62 -3.53 3.30
N ASN A 37 -13.32 -3.84 3.31
CA ASN A 37 -12.72 -5.01 2.65
C ASN A 37 -12.90 -5.04 1.12
N HIS A 38 -13.31 -3.93 0.51
CA HIS A 38 -13.46 -3.80 -0.93
C HIS A 38 -12.08 -3.54 -1.56
N GLU A 39 -11.74 -4.26 -2.62
CA GLU A 39 -10.50 -4.02 -3.38
C GLU A 39 -10.60 -2.66 -4.08
N ILE A 40 -9.69 -1.75 -3.77
CA ILE A 40 -9.63 -0.41 -4.41
C ILE A 40 -8.44 -0.28 -5.35
N ALA A 41 -7.37 -1.05 -5.11
CA ALA A 41 -6.19 -1.07 -5.95
C ALA A 41 -5.39 -2.34 -5.73
N ARG A 42 -4.47 -2.62 -6.64
CA ARG A 42 -3.42 -3.65 -6.52
C ARG A 42 -2.10 -3.01 -6.87
N GLY A 43 -1.03 -3.40 -6.20
CA GLY A 43 0.27 -2.85 -6.57
C GLY A 43 1.44 -3.60 -5.99
N LYS A 44 2.63 -3.25 -6.47
CA LYS A 44 3.85 -3.91 -6.08
C LYS A 44 4.36 -3.36 -4.74
N SER A 45 4.48 -4.23 -3.73
CA SER A 45 5.00 -3.84 -2.42
C SER A 45 6.50 -3.56 -2.48
N ASN A 46 6.95 -2.45 -1.90
CA ASN A 46 8.37 -2.15 -1.71
C ASN A 46 8.97 -2.82 -0.48
N TYR A 47 8.13 -3.40 0.39
CA TYR A 47 8.54 -4.02 1.65
C TYR A 47 7.95 -5.42 1.80
N SER A 48 8.64 -6.26 2.57
CA SER A 48 8.11 -7.54 3.02
C SER A 48 7.26 -7.36 4.28
N LEU A 49 6.40 -8.32 4.61
CA LEU A 49 5.62 -8.29 5.86
C LEU A 49 6.52 -8.15 7.10
N SER A 50 7.64 -8.87 7.15
CA SER A 50 8.61 -8.79 8.25
C SER A 50 9.24 -7.40 8.37
N GLU A 51 9.55 -6.77 7.24
CA GLU A 51 10.09 -5.40 7.21
C GLU A 51 9.04 -4.42 7.73
N LEU A 52 7.79 -4.52 7.27
CA LEU A 52 6.69 -3.66 7.73
C LEU A 52 6.45 -3.77 9.24
N ASN A 53 6.57 -4.97 9.80
CA ASN A 53 6.48 -5.19 11.24
C ASN A 53 7.68 -4.64 12.01
N ASN A 54 8.86 -4.58 11.37
CA ASN A 54 10.09 -4.07 11.96
C ASN A 54 10.26 -2.55 11.78
N ILE A 55 9.46 -1.91 10.93
CA ILE A 55 9.44 -0.45 10.76
C ILE A 55 8.81 0.17 12.02
N GLN A 56 9.69 0.59 12.92
CA GLN A 56 9.35 1.22 14.19
C GLN A 56 8.99 2.70 14.02
N ASP A 57 9.51 3.36 12.97
CA ASP A 57 9.24 4.76 12.67
C ASP A 57 8.48 4.91 11.34
N LYS A 58 7.18 5.19 11.45
CA LYS A 58 6.29 5.49 10.32
C LYS A 58 6.25 7.00 9.98
N LYS A 59 7.14 7.82 10.57
CA LYS A 59 7.13 9.28 10.38
C LYS A 59 7.84 9.70 9.10
N GLY A 60 8.72 8.85 8.56
CA GLY A 60 9.23 9.02 7.19
C GLY A 60 8.10 8.90 6.17
N GLN A 61 8.15 9.67 5.08
CA GLN A 61 7.29 9.51 3.91
C GLN A 61 7.64 8.22 3.14
N LEU A 62 7.65 7.08 3.84
CA LEU A 62 8.04 5.79 3.31
C LEU A 62 6.91 5.26 2.42
N GLU A 63 7.23 5.08 1.15
CA GLU A 63 6.32 4.59 0.12
C GLU A 63 6.22 3.07 0.18
N ALA A 64 5.10 2.56 0.68
CA ALA A 64 4.80 1.14 0.72
C ALA A 64 4.56 0.55 -0.68
N VAL A 65 3.84 1.30 -1.53
CA VAL A 65 3.59 0.96 -2.92
C VAL A 65 3.74 2.23 -3.74
N HIS A 66 4.61 2.21 -4.74
CA HIS A 66 4.82 3.34 -5.63
C HIS A 66 3.64 3.51 -6.61
N CYS A 67 3.25 4.74 -6.93
CA CYS A 67 2.10 5.01 -7.82
C CYS A 67 2.24 4.38 -9.21
N ASP A 68 3.46 4.35 -9.77
CA ASP A 68 3.77 3.72 -11.07
C ASP A 68 3.49 2.21 -11.08
N ASN A 69 3.57 1.58 -9.89
CA ASN A 69 3.33 0.14 -9.72
C ASN A 69 1.96 -0.13 -9.09
N LEU A 70 1.01 0.80 -9.19
CA LEU A 70 -0.32 0.71 -8.59
C LEU A 70 -1.41 0.80 -9.66
N VAL A 71 -2.30 -0.19 -9.67
CA VAL A 71 -3.43 -0.30 -10.59
C VAL A 71 -4.72 -0.19 -9.78
N LEU A 72 -5.58 0.76 -10.12
CA LEU A 72 -6.89 0.90 -9.48
C LEU A 72 -7.82 -0.24 -9.92
N ALA A 73 -8.62 -0.74 -8.99
CA ALA A 73 -9.55 -1.85 -9.25
C ALA A 73 -10.87 -1.39 -9.88
N GLU A 74 -11.33 -0.19 -9.52
CA GLU A 74 -12.49 0.45 -10.17
C GLU A 74 -12.00 1.47 -11.21
N ARG A 75 -12.60 1.40 -12.40
CA ARG A 75 -12.40 2.33 -13.51
C ARG A 75 -13.73 2.95 -13.88
#